data_AF-A0A7K3GJQ7-F1
#
_entry.id   AF-A0A7K3GJQ7-F1
#
_cell.length_a   1.000
_cell.length_b   1.000
_cell.length_c   1.000
_cell.angle_alpha   90.00
_cell.angle_beta   90.00
_cell.angle_gamma   90.00
#
_symmetry.space_group_name_H-M   'P 1'
#
loop_
_entity.id
_entity.type
_entity.pdbx_description
1 polymer ?
#
loop_
_entity_poly.entity_id
_entity_poly.type
_entity_poly.pdbx_seq_one_letter_code
_entity_poly.pdbx_strand_id
1 'polypeptide(L)'
;MAPQRFHEQFDQIQRSMPDIPLAMGPDDSAEFFYEKGVVLARDGEEARIVEDTVRDHFTAMSGLTSDSVRRTSPETNRTGITRIRVGEADEGDRGTDSTVAHALRSLRTVEGRAGRRLISRNHVVSIAVNACPGDEPVPVPVSEPPNPAAAGTPYDEETAVGVLVIDTGLMNDYRSYPLLAHTDGDAQLKECDDDGVLLQYVGHGTFIAGLVAAVAPNTDVTVLGTLNDAGAILESELGEKLFEAVDRGGWPEVLSLSAGTSNGRVDGLLGVHAFMEELRDQRTLLVAAAGNNASATPFWPAAYADLPGWENSVLSVGALRSDGEFGACFSNHGGWVKVYAPGERLTSALTGFGTPVPYVYQHSTYDACRFGFAYPCTCQYPRHNGVLSEPGEAPAKPDQVMFEGHAQWSGTSFATPVVAGLVAAHMTAHKEADPRAARTQLLAANTEYAEVRGAHVPALLPPTWHRVTVDPSAGGS
;
A
#
# COMPACT_ATOMS: atom_id res chain seq x y z
N MET A 1 18.21 -13.93 5.99
CA MET A 1 18.74 -12.69 5.38
C MET A 1 17.70 -12.15 4.44
N ALA A 2 17.48 -10.84 4.50
CA ALA A 2 16.53 -10.17 3.63
C ALA A 2 16.97 -10.22 2.16
N PRO A 3 16.01 -10.31 1.21
CA PRO A 3 16.32 -10.12 -0.21
C PRO A 3 16.98 -8.76 -0.43
N GLN A 4 17.89 -8.66 -1.39
CA GLN A 4 18.60 -7.41 -1.70
C GLN A 4 17.63 -6.25 -1.98
N ARG A 5 16.54 -6.49 -2.73
CA ARG A 5 15.47 -5.51 -2.95
C ARG A 5 14.90 -4.94 -1.66
N PHE A 6 14.73 -5.75 -0.63
CA PHE A 6 14.21 -5.25 0.65
C PHE A 6 15.18 -4.23 1.30
N HIS A 7 16.48 -4.45 1.18
CA HIS A 7 17.50 -3.49 1.61
C HIS A 7 17.50 -2.21 0.78
N GLU A 8 17.34 -2.32 -0.54
CA GLU A 8 17.28 -1.18 -1.45
C GLU A 8 16.07 -0.28 -1.15
N GLN A 9 14.92 -0.91 -0.89
CA GLN A 9 13.73 -0.23 -0.45
C GLN A 9 13.95 0.49 0.89
N PHE A 10 14.56 -0.20 1.86
CA PHE A 10 14.89 0.41 3.15
C PHE A 10 15.77 1.65 2.96
N ASP A 11 16.84 1.53 2.16
CA ASP A 11 17.78 2.62 1.91
C ASP A 11 17.09 3.81 1.21
N GLN A 12 16.13 3.55 0.32
CA GLN A 12 15.33 4.59 -0.32
C GLN A 12 14.40 5.31 0.65
N ILE A 13 13.61 4.57 1.43
CA ILE A 13 12.68 5.16 2.41
C ILE A 13 13.45 5.93 3.49
N GLN A 14 14.59 5.40 3.93
CA GLN A 14 15.45 6.11 4.88
C GLN A 14 15.98 7.43 4.31
N ARG A 15 16.31 7.49 3.01
CA ARG A 15 16.73 8.73 2.35
C ARG A 15 15.60 9.76 2.24
N SER A 16 14.35 9.32 2.05
CA SER A 16 13.20 10.24 2.03
C SER A 16 12.78 10.69 3.43
N MET A 17 13.14 9.95 4.48
CA MET A 17 12.84 10.28 5.88
C MET A 17 14.13 10.55 6.69
N PRO A 18 14.91 11.60 6.39
CA PRO A 18 16.24 11.81 6.98
C PRO A 18 16.22 12.04 8.50
N ASP A 19 15.11 12.54 9.04
CA ASP A 19 14.96 12.85 10.47
C ASP A 19 14.37 11.69 11.29
N ILE A 20 13.99 10.58 10.62
CA ILE A 20 13.37 9.41 11.25
C ILE A 20 14.30 8.22 11.03
N PRO A 21 15.11 7.83 12.03
CA PRO A 21 15.96 6.65 11.91
C PRO A 21 15.08 5.39 11.85
N LEU A 22 15.27 4.56 10.83
CA LEU A 22 14.49 3.35 10.61
C LEU A 22 15.30 2.10 10.96
N ALA A 23 14.59 1.03 11.30
CA ALA A 23 15.12 -0.32 11.44
C ALA A 23 14.29 -1.30 10.60
N MET A 24 14.96 -2.34 10.12
CA MET A 24 14.29 -3.50 9.54
C MET A 24 13.87 -4.46 10.67
N GLY A 25 12.87 -5.32 10.39
CA GLY A 25 12.24 -6.27 11.31
C GLY A 25 13.18 -7.00 12.29
N PRO A 26 12.66 -7.58 13.39
CA PRO A 26 13.50 -8.17 14.43
C PRO A 26 14.44 -9.26 13.87
N ASP A 27 15.66 -9.32 14.38
CA ASP A 27 16.65 -10.37 14.10
C ASP A 27 16.92 -10.58 12.59
N ASP A 28 17.11 -9.50 11.83
CA ASP A 28 17.36 -9.49 10.37
C ASP A 28 16.21 -10.10 9.52
N SER A 29 14.99 -10.14 10.05
CA SER A 29 13.81 -10.56 9.29
C SER A 29 13.33 -9.46 8.35
N ALA A 30 13.14 -9.83 7.08
CA ALA A 30 12.75 -8.94 5.98
C ALA A 30 11.24 -8.71 5.91
N GLU A 31 10.62 -8.42 7.05
CA GLU A 31 9.16 -8.44 7.13
C GLU A 31 8.54 -7.05 7.04
N PHE A 32 9.16 -6.06 7.69
CA PHE A 32 8.65 -4.69 7.81
C PHE A 32 9.74 -3.71 8.24
N PHE A 33 9.44 -2.42 8.12
CA PHE A 33 10.26 -1.34 8.66
C PHE A 33 9.54 -0.64 9.81
N TYR A 34 10.30 -0.07 10.74
CA TYR A 34 9.76 0.70 11.86
C TYR A 34 10.73 1.78 12.32
N GLU A 35 10.22 2.78 13.02
CA GLU A 35 11.02 3.84 13.63
C GLU A 35 11.86 3.29 14.79
N LYS A 36 13.17 3.57 14.74
CA LYS A 36 14.12 3.19 15.79
C LYS A 36 13.91 3.98 17.07
N GLY A 37 14.08 3.31 18.20
CA GLY A 37 14.03 3.89 19.52
C GLY A 37 12.65 4.41 19.92
N VAL A 38 11.60 4.13 19.13
CA VAL A 38 10.24 4.64 19.36
C VAL A 38 9.23 3.51 19.37
N VAL A 39 8.34 3.57 20.36
CA VAL A 39 7.17 2.70 20.50
C VAL A 39 5.90 3.53 20.57
N LEU A 40 4.78 2.91 20.22
CA LEU A 40 3.44 3.48 20.35
C LEU A 40 2.72 2.88 21.54
N ALA A 41 1.95 3.71 22.24
CA ALA A 41 0.99 3.31 23.26
C ALA A 41 -0.27 4.17 23.13
N ARG A 42 -1.40 3.70 23.66
CA ARG A 42 -2.60 4.55 23.77
C ARG A 42 -2.38 5.63 24.84
N ASP A 43 -3.02 6.78 24.67
CA ASP A 43 -2.92 7.92 25.57
C ASP A 43 -3.35 7.59 27.01
N GLY A 44 -3.01 8.48 27.95
CA GLY A 44 -3.50 8.41 29.32
C GLY A 44 -2.79 7.37 30.19
N GLU A 45 -3.55 6.41 30.74
CA GLU A 45 -3.03 5.40 31.67
C GLU A 45 -2.15 4.36 30.98
N GLU A 46 -2.46 3.96 29.75
CA GLU A 46 -1.65 2.98 29.02
C GLU A 46 -0.25 3.49 28.72
N ALA A 47 -0.13 4.73 28.21
CA ALA A 47 1.16 5.37 28.01
C ALA A 47 1.98 5.41 29.31
N ARG A 48 1.36 5.75 30.46
CA ARG A 48 2.04 5.75 31.76
C ARG A 48 2.53 4.35 32.16
N ILE A 49 1.68 3.33 32.01
CA ILE A 49 2.06 1.93 32.29
C ILE A 49 3.24 1.51 31.42
N VAL A 50 3.23 1.85 30.13
CA VAL A 50 4.33 1.54 29.22
C VAL A 50 5.61 2.26 29.66
N GLU A 51 5.58 3.55 29.93
CA GLU A 51 6.74 4.32 30.39
C GLU A 51 7.34 3.74 31.67
N ASP A 52 6.52 3.50 32.69
CA ASP A 52 6.98 3.02 33.99
C ASP A 52 7.53 1.59 33.88
N THR A 53 6.85 0.71 33.14
CA THR A 53 7.32 -0.67 32.94
C THR A 53 8.65 -0.72 32.19
N VAL A 54 8.79 0.09 31.13
CA VAL A 54 10.03 0.16 30.36
C VAL A 54 11.14 0.74 31.24
N ARG A 55 10.89 1.84 31.95
CA ARG A 55 11.89 2.48 32.83
C ARG A 55 12.38 1.52 33.91
N ASP A 56 11.48 0.85 34.60
CA ASP A 56 11.81 -0.12 35.66
C ASP A 56 12.65 -1.28 35.10
N HIS A 57 12.29 -1.81 33.93
CA HIS A 57 13.02 -2.91 33.31
C HIS A 57 14.43 -2.49 32.87
N PHE A 58 14.59 -1.26 32.38
CA PHE A 58 15.87 -0.71 31.94
C PHE A 58 16.81 -0.45 33.13
N THR A 59 16.30 -0.01 34.29
CA THR A 59 17.13 0.11 35.51
C THR A 59 17.67 -1.23 36.01
N ALA A 60 16.98 -2.33 35.71
CA ALA A 60 17.37 -3.68 36.14
C ALA A 60 18.41 -4.35 35.20
N MET A 61 18.57 -3.87 33.97
CA MET A 61 19.52 -4.39 32.97
C MET A 61 20.63 -3.38 32.70
N SER A 62 21.79 -3.58 33.31
CA SER A 62 22.96 -2.71 33.27
C SER A 62 23.35 -2.29 31.83
N GLY A 63 23.16 -1.01 31.48
CA GLY A 63 23.68 -0.42 30.23
C GLY A 63 22.81 0.62 29.54
N LEU A 64 21.52 0.74 29.89
CA LEU A 64 20.60 1.74 29.32
C LEU A 64 20.12 2.70 30.42
N THR A 65 20.08 4.00 30.15
CA THR A 65 19.70 5.01 31.13
C THR A 65 18.19 5.23 31.13
N SER A 66 17.58 5.27 32.32
CA SER A 66 16.14 5.53 32.54
C SER A 66 15.66 6.85 31.94
N ASP A 67 16.58 7.81 31.79
CA ASP A 67 16.34 9.16 31.27
C ASP A 67 16.05 9.19 29.76
N SER A 68 16.20 8.06 29.08
CA SER A 68 15.88 7.92 27.65
C SER A 68 14.38 7.71 27.39
N VAL A 69 13.59 7.29 28.40
CA VAL A 69 12.17 7.00 28.25
C VAL A 69 11.32 8.27 28.41
N ARG A 70 10.82 8.80 27.29
CA ARG A 70 10.00 10.03 27.27
C ARG A 70 8.98 10.05 26.14
N ARG A 71 7.83 10.69 26.37
CA ARG A 71 6.86 11.00 25.32
C ARG A 71 7.45 11.98 24.30
N THR A 72 7.18 11.74 23.03
CA THR A 72 7.66 12.59 21.92
C THR A 72 6.53 13.16 21.07
N SER A 73 5.28 12.75 21.30
CA SER A 73 4.08 13.34 20.69
C SER A 73 3.24 14.08 21.73
N PRO A 74 2.32 14.98 21.30
CA PRO A 74 1.28 15.51 22.17
C PRO A 74 0.46 14.39 22.81
N GLU A 75 -0.03 14.61 24.04
CA GLU A 75 -0.83 13.61 24.79
C GLU A 75 -2.26 13.42 24.27
N THR A 76 -2.70 14.24 23.31
CA THR A 76 -4.08 14.26 22.83
C THR A 76 -4.10 14.61 21.34
N ASN A 77 -3.94 13.61 20.49
CA ASN A 77 -4.31 13.69 19.07
C ASN A 77 -5.62 12.91 18.85
N ARG A 78 -6.24 13.05 17.68
CA ARG A 78 -7.51 12.35 17.38
C ARG A 78 -7.34 10.82 17.34
N THR A 79 -6.13 10.33 17.09
CA THR A 79 -5.83 8.90 17.12
C THR A 79 -5.74 8.32 18.53
N GLY A 80 -5.56 9.16 19.56
CA GLY A 80 -5.40 8.70 20.93
C GLY A 80 -4.10 7.92 21.15
N ILE A 81 -3.07 8.18 20.31
CA ILE A 81 -1.80 7.45 20.31
C ILE A 81 -0.64 8.37 20.68
N THR A 82 0.12 7.92 21.68
CA THR A 82 1.36 8.55 22.13
C THR A 82 2.57 7.81 21.54
N ARG A 83 3.50 8.56 20.95
CA ARG A 83 4.86 8.12 20.63
C ARG A 83 5.74 8.25 21.88
N ILE A 84 6.40 7.16 22.25
CA ILE A 84 7.30 7.08 23.40
C ILE A 84 8.69 6.71 22.89
N ARG A 85 9.67 7.60 23.09
CA ARG A 85 11.08 7.27 22.89
C ARG A 85 11.54 6.37 24.03
N VAL A 86 12.21 5.27 23.72
CA VAL A 86 12.70 4.24 24.66
C VAL A 86 14.22 4.04 24.56
N GLY A 87 14.90 4.79 23.71
CA GLY A 87 16.34 4.74 23.50
C GLY A 87 16.77 5.81 22.50
N GLU A 88 18.06 6.14 22.50
CA GLU A 88 18.65 6.89 21.38
C GLU A 88 18.83 5.94 20.18
N ALA A 89 18.65 6.46 18.98
CA ALA A 89 18.86 5.67 17.77
C ALA A 89 20.37 5.49 17.57
N ASP A 90 20.87 4.25 17.59
CA ASP A 90 22.22 3.99 17.10
C ASP A 90 22.26 4.28 15.59
N GLU A 91 22.94 5.36 15.23
CA GLU A 91 23.22 5.75 13.84
C GLU A 91 24.19 4.73 13.23
N GLY A 92 23.70 3.86 12.34
CA GLY A 92 24.57 3.07 11.45
C GLY A 92 24.24 1.58 11.28
N ASP A 93 23.49 0.93 12.18
CA ASP A 93 23.12 -0.49 12.02
C ASP A 93 21.71 -0.65 11.42
N ARG A 94 21.56 -1.36 10.30
CA ARG A 94 20.27 -1.59 9.64
C ARG A 94 19.40 -2.62 10.37
N GLY A 95 20.03 -3.53 11.13
CA GLY A 95 19.42 -4.81 11.52
C GLY A 95 18.81 -4.88 12.91
N THR A 96 19.35 -4.15 13.90
CA THR A 96 18.91 -4.36 15.29
C THR A 96 18.59 -3.09 16.06
N ASP A 97 17.30 -2.92 16.39
CA ASP A 97 16.87 -2.01 17.45
C ASP A 97 16.65 -2.80 18.75
N SER A 98 17.75 -2.96 19.49
CA SER A 98 17.71 -3.66 20.77
C SER A 98 16.83 -2.93 21.81
N THR A 99 16.63 -1.61 21.69
CA THR A 99 15.89 -0.80 22.66
C THR A 99 14.39 -1.02 22.52
N VAL A 100 13.84 -0.92 21.30
CA VAL A 100 12.45 -1.25 21.01
C VAL A 100 12.17 -2.72 21.29
N ALA A 101 13.10 -3.61 20.93
CA ALA A 101 12.96 -5.02 21.24
C ALA A 101 12.87 -5.25 22.77
N HIS A 102 13.72 -4.62 23.58
CA HIS A 102 13.64 -4.70 25.05
C HIS A 102 12.33 -4.12 25.60
N ALA A 103 11.89 -2.96 25.09
CA ALA A 103 10.64 -2.34 25.52
C ALA A 103 9.45 -3.28 25.29
N LEU A 104 9.32 -3.85 24.09
CA LEU A 104 8.28 -4.84 23.78
C LEU A 104 8.38 -6.07 24.68
N ARG A 105 9.59 -6.57 24.95
CA ARG A 105 9.80 -7.73 25.83
C ARG A 105 9.35 -7.46 27.27
N SER A 106 9.60 -6.26 27.79
CA SER A 106 9.28 -5.87 29.16
C SER A 106 7.77 -5.86 29.45
N LEU A 107 6.95 -5.55 28.44
CA LEU A 107 5.50 -5.44 28.56
C LEU A 107 4.77 -6.79 28.44
N ARG A 108 5.42 -7.88 27.99
CA ARG A 108 4.75 -9.16 27.69
C ARG A 108 3.92 -9.72 28.87
N THR A 109 4.45 -9.64 30.09
CA THR A 109 3.74 -10.10 31.29
C THR A 109 2.53 -9.22 31.60
N VAL A 110 2.64 -7.91 31.39
CA VAL A 110 1.55 -6.94 31.64
C VAL A 110 0.44 -7.13 30.60
N GLU A 111 0.79 -7.24 29.33
CA GLU A 111 -0.16 -7.54 28.24
C GLU A 111 -0.87 -8.87 28.45
N GLY A 112 -0.15 -9.91 28.90
CA GLY A 112 -0.74 -11.21 29.23
C GLY A 112 -1.77 -11.15 30.36
N ARG A 113 -1.59 -10.25 31.34
CA ARG A 113 -2.58 -10.00 32.41
C ARG A 113 -3.74 -9.14 31.93
N ALA A 114 -3.47 -8.14 31.10
CA ALA A 114 -4.48 -7.23 30.55
C ALA A 114 -5.35 -7.88 29.46
N GLY A 115 -4.88 -8.98 28.85
CA GLY A 115 -5.57 -9.67 27.76
C GLY A 115 -5.59 -8.87 26.45
N ARG A 116 -4.73 -7.85 26.32
CA ARG A 116 -4.66 -6.97 25.15
C ARG A 116 -3.29 -6.33 25.00
N ARG A 117 -3.01 -5.88 23.78
CA ARG A 117 -1.79 -5.17 23.42
C ARG A 117 -1.78 -3.75 24.01
N LEU A 118 -0.67 -3.40 24.66
CA LEU A 118 -0.41 -2.08 25.25
C LEU A 118 0.68 -1.31 24.49
N ILE A 119 1.57 -2.02 23.80
CA ILE A 119 2.73 -1.42 23.14
C ILE A 119 2.89 -1.92 21.70
N SER A 120 3.30 -1.03 20.79
CA SER A 120 3.63 -1.36 19.41
C SER A 120 4.95 -0.72 18.98
N ARG A 121 5.59 -1.26 17.95
CA ARG A 121 6.54 -0.47 17.15
C ARG A 121 5.76 0.62 16.41
N ASN A 122 6.41 1.70 15.99
CA ASN A 122 5.83 2.64 15.04
C ASN A 122 6.22 2.19 13.62
N HIS A 123 5.37 1.38 12.98
CA HIS A 123 5.69 0.75 11.70
C HIS A 123 5.64 1.76 10.55
N VAL A 124 6.42 1.50 9.50
CA VAL A 124 6.29 2.18 8.21
C VAL A 124 5.22 1.46 7.39
N VAL A 125 4.25 2.22 6.90
CA VAL A 125 3.26 1.82 5.90
C VAL A 125 3.74 2.31 4.53
N SER A 126 3.69 1.46 3.50
CA SER A 126 4.19 1.82 2.17
C SER A 126 3.36 1.23 1.02
N ILE A 127 3.38 1.92 -0.13
CA ILE A 127 2.82 1.46 -1.42
C ILE A 127 3.72 0.42 -2.11
N ALA A 128 5.01 0.41 -1.78
CA ALA A 128 5.97 -0.58 -2.28
C ALA A 128 6.21 -1.58 -1.15
N VAL A 129 6.22 -2.88 -1.45
CA VAL A 129 6.66 -3.88 -0.47
C VAL A 129 7.56 -4.85 -1.22
N ASN A 130 8.85 -4.88 -0.89
CA ASN A 130 9.96 -5.41 -1.71
C ASN A 130 10.35 -4.53 -2.92
N ALA A 131 10.56 -3.24 -2.68
CA ALA A 131 11.21 -2.27 -3.59
C ALA A 131 10.48 -1.86 -4.87
N CYS A 132 9.26 -2.32 -5.09
CA CYS A 132 8.35 -1.76 -6.07
C CYS A 132 6.91 -2.09 -5.65
N PRO A 133 5.91 -1.53 -6.34
CA PRO A 133 4.72 -2.29 -6.72
C PRO A 133 5.11 -3.65 -7.35
N GLY A 134 4.18 -4.44 -7.87
CA GLY A 134 4.50 -5.73 -8.50
C GLY A 134 5.67 -5.68 -9.49
N ASP A 135 5.87 -4.53 -10.15
CA ASP A 135 6.98 -4.12 -11.03
C ASP A 135 7.16 -2.58 -11.08
N GLU A 136 8.04 -2.11 -11.95
CA GLU A 136 8.20 -0.69 -12.33
C GLU A 136 7.25 -0.33 -13.48
N PRO A 137 6.83 0.94 -13.59
CA PRO A 137 5.94 1.36 -14.67
C PRO A 137 6.65 1.22 -16.03
N VAL A 138 5.92 0.75 -17.02
CA VAL A 138 6.39 0.56 -18.40
C VAL A 138 5.61 1.51 -19.30
N PRO A 139 6.23 2.33 -20.16
CA PRO A 139 5.48 3.22 -21.02
C PRO A 139 4.66 2.43 -22.03
N VAL A 140 3.47 2.94 -22.32
CA VAL A 140 2.56 2.38 -23.31
C VAL A 140 2.27 3.45 -24.37
N PRO A 141 2.28 3.12 -25.68
CA PRO A 141 1.91 4.08 -26.71
C PRO A 141 0.53 4.66 -26.43
N VAL A 142 0.36 5.97 -26.62
CA VAL A 142 -0.94 6.66 -26.41
C VAL A 142 -2.07 6.06 -27.28
N SER A 143 -1.72 5.42 -28.40
CA SER A 143 -2.68 4.72 -29.26
C SER A 143 -3.20 3.41 -28.69
N GLU A 144 -2.53 2.83 -27.69
CA GLU A 144 -3.00 1.62 -27.02
C GLU A 144 -4.07 2.00 -25.98
N PRO A 145 -5.24 1.35 -26.00
CA PRO A 145 -6.31 1.67 -25.08
C PRO A 145 -5.93 1.29 -23.64
N PRO A 146 -6.50 1.99 -22.63
CA PRO A 146 -6.37 1.56 -21.24
C PRO A 146 -7.00 0.17 -21.04
N ASN A 147 -6.49 -0.55 -20.05
CA ASN A 147 -7.00 -1.86 -19.66
C ASN A 147 -7.01 -1.94 -18.13
N PRO A 148 -8.19 -1.84 -17.48
CA PRO A 148 -9.53 -1.84 -18.05
C PRO A 148 -9.85 -0.62 -18.94
N ALA A 149 -10.66 -0.83 -19.98
CA ALA A 149 -11.20 0.29 -20.76
C ALA A 149 -12.27 1.06 -19.96
N ALA A 150 -12.57 2.28 -20.38
CA ALA A 150 -13.62 3.08 -19.76
C ALA A 150 -15.00 2.40 -19.92
N ALA A 151 -15.73 2.24 -18.82
CA ALA A 151 -17.10 1.77 -18.85
C ALA A 151 -18.02 2.77 -19.55
N GLY A 152 -19.14 2.30 -20.09
CA GLY A 152 -20.07 3.13 -20.87
C GLY A 152 -21.04 3.96 -20.04
N THR A 153 -21.02 3.85 -18.72
CA THR A 153 -21.92 4.60 -17.83
C THR A 153 -21.53 6.09 -17.86
N PRO A 154 -22.44 7.00 -18.27
CA PRO A 154 -22.14 8.42 -18.27
C PRO A 154 -22.01 8.96 -16.84
N TYR A 155 -21.27 10.05 -16.68
CA TYR A 155 -21.23 10.81 -15.45
C TYR A 155 -22.56 11.56 -15.22
N ASP A 156 -23.03 11.54 -13.98
CA ASP A 156 -24.19 12.26 -13.47
C ASP A 156 -23.88 12.74 -12.05
N GLU A 157 -23.70 14.07 -11.92
CA GLU A 157 -23.35 14.76 -10.66
C GLU A 157 -24.30 14.43 -9.50
N GLU A 158 -25.59 14.16 -9.77
CA GLU A 158 -26.56 13.86 -8.71
C GLU A 158 -26.40 12.45 -8.12
N THR A 159 -25.70 11.57 -8.83
CA THR A 159 -25.56 10.14 -8.47
C THR A 159 -24.11 9.65 -8.42
N ALA A 160 -23.15 10.54 -8.68
CA ALA A 160 -21.74 10.22 -8.64
C ALA A 160 -21.34 9.69 -7.25
N VAL A 161 -20.61 8.57 -7.24
CA VAL A 161 -20.14 7.96 -5.99
C VAL A 161 -18.83 8.62 -5.57
N GLY A 162 -18.74 9.07 -4.31
CA GLY A 162 -17.51 9.63 -3.76
C GLY A 162 -16.48 8.55 -3.48
N VAL A 163 -15.32 8.66 -4.14
CA VAL A 163 -14.17 7.77 -3.91
C VAL A 163 -12.98 8.58 -3.42
N LEU A 164 -12.59 8.36 -2.16
CA LEU A 164 -11.39 8.96 -1.58
C LEU A 164 -10.21 8.00 -1.74
N VAL A 165 -9.15 8.47 -2.38
CA VAL A 165 -7.90 7.74 -2.59
C VAL A 165 -6.82 8.34 -1.68
N ILE A 166 -6.23 7.53 -0.81
CA ILE A 166 -5.11 7.94 0.04
C ILE A 166 -3.82 7.38 -0.58
N ASP A 167 -3.03 8.25 -1.21
CA ASP A 167 -1.89 7.81 -2.03
C ASP A 167 -0.79 8.91 -2.19
N THR A 168 -0.06 8.96 -3.31
CA THR A 168 1.05 9.89 -3.57
C THR A 168 0.64 11.25 -4.15
N GLY A 169 -0.64 11.42 -4.53
CA GLY A 169 -1.16 12.62 -5.18
C GLY A 169 -1.27 12.51 -6.71
N LEU A 170 -1.61 13.65 -7.33
CA LEU A 170 -1.89 13.77 -8.76
C LEU A 170 -0.72 14.41 -9.53
N MET A 171 -0.33 13.82 -10.66
CA MET A 171 0.69 14.36 -11.58
C MET A 171 0.22 15.68 -12.18
N ASN A 172 1.12 16.61 -12.47
CA ASN A 172 0.79 17.97 -12.89
C ASN A 172 -0.10 18.03 -14.13
N ASP A 173 0.02 17.03 -15.02
CA ASP A 173 -0.66 16.98 -16.32
C ASP A 173 -1.86 16.02 -16.34
N TYR A 174 -2.29 15.49 -15.19
CA TYR A 174 -3.35 14.47 -15.10
C TYR A 174 -4.67 14.88 -15.78
N ARG A 175 -5.02 16.19 -15.75
CA ARG A 175 -6.23 16.72 -16.39
C ARG A 175 -6.20 16.62 -17.92
N SER A 176 -5.05 16.32 -18.52
CA SER A 176 -4.93 16.02 -19.95
C SER A 176 -5.52 14.66 -20.29
N TYR A 177 -5.74 13.78 -19.30
CA TYR A 177 -6.39 12.49 -19.49
C TYR A 177 -7.91 12.62 -19.29
N PRO A 178 -8.75 12.42 -20.32
CA PRO A 178 -10.18 12.72 -20.25
C PRO A 178 -10.96 11.96 -19.17
N LEU A 179 -10.53 10.76 -18.79
CA LEU A 179 -11.21 10.01 -17.72
C LEU A 179 -11.07 10.66 -16.34
N LEU A 180 -10.07 11.52 -16.14
CA LEU A 180 -9.83 12.22 -14.88
C LEU A 180 -10.52 13.59 -14.83
N ALA A 181 -11.53 13.83 -15.68
CA ALA A 181 -12.29 15.08 -15.67
C ALA A 181 -12.99 15.37 -14.33
N HIS A 182 -13.41 14.30 -13.63
CA HIS A 182 -14.09 14.35 -12.33
C HIS A 182 -13.16 13.88 -11.20
N THR A 183 -11.87 14.21 -11.33
CA THR A 183 -10.85 13.94 -10.32
C THR A 183 -10.26 15.25 -9.82
N ASP A 184 -10.10 15.35 -8.51
CA ASP A 184 -9.40 16.45 -7.84
C ASP A 184 -8.56 15.91 -6.68
N GLY A 185 -7.73 16.76 -6.08
CA GLY A 185 -6.88 16.34 -4.97
C GLY A 185 -5.57 17.09 -4.84
N ASP A 186 -4.71 16.58 -3.98
CA ASP A 186 -3.38 17.13 -3.78
C ASP A 186 -2.49 16.80 -4.98
N ALA A 187 -1.70 17.78 -5.40
CA ALA A 187 -0.66 17.56 -6.40
C ALA A 187 0.49 16.73 -5.81
N GLN A 188 1.10 15.89 -6.64
CA GLN A 188 2.36 15.22 -6.35
C GLN A 188 3.45 16.26 -6.05
N LEU A 189 4.05 16.21 -4.86
CA LEU A 189 4.93 17.29 -4.37
C LEU A 189 6.21 17.47 -5.20
N LYS A 190 6.82 16.36 -5.60
CA LYS A 190 8.02 16.33 -6.45
C LYS A 190 7.91 15.18 -7.43
N GLU A 191 7.95 15.49 -8.72
CA GLU A 191 7.78 14.50 -9.78
C GLU A 191 9.11 14.04 -10.37
N CYS A 192 10.00 14.98 -10.67
CA CYS A 192 11.29 14.72 -11.30
C CYS A 192 12.46 15.13 -10.40
N ASP A 193 13.63 14.58 -10.67
CA ASP A 193 14.91 15.09 -10.15
C ASP A 193 15.35 16.38 -10.88
N ASP A 194 16.54 16.87 -10.52
CA ASP A 194 17.08 18.12 -11.06
C ASP A 194 17.45 18.01 -12.55
N ASP A 195 17.57 16.79 -13.09
CA ASP A 195 17.82 16.50 -14.50
C ASP A 195 16.52 16.26 -15.30
N GLY A 196 15.36 16.37 -14.64
CA GLY A 196 14.05 16.16 -15.25
C GLY A 196 13.68 14.69 -15.45
N VAL A 197 14.37 13.77 -14.77
CA VAL A 197 14.05 12.34 -14.78
C VAL A 197 12.98 12.06 -13.72
N LEU A 198 11.93 11.34 -14.12
CA LEU A 198 10.84 10.94 -13.25
C LEU A 198 11.37 10.13 -12.06
N LEU A 199 10.99 10.53 -10.85
CA LEU A 199 11.36 9.84 -9.62
C LEU A 199 10.58 8.54 -9.46
N GLN A 200 11.16 7.62 -8.70
CA GLN A 200 10.53 6.32 -8.47
C GLN A 200 9.20 6.44 -7.69
N TYR A 201 8.21 5.63 -8.09
CA TYR A 201 6.83 5.55 -7.55
C TYR A 201 5.96 6.80 -7.72
N VAL A 202 6.51 7.86 -8.32
CA VAL A 202 5.73 9.05 -8.65
C VAL A 202 4.67 8.69 -9.70
N GLY A 203 3.46 9.23 -9.50
CA GLY A 203 2.31 8.98 -10.37
C GLY A 203 1.45 7.77 -9.96
N HIS A 204 1.79 7.07 -8.87
CA HIS A 204 0.98 5.97 -8.33
C HIS A 204 -0.47 6.39 -8.04
N GLY A 205 -0.67 7.53 -7.38
CA GLY A 205 -2.03 8.05 -7.10
C GLY A 205 -2.82 8.40 -8.36
N THR A 206 -2.14 8.95 -9.38
CA THR A 206 -2.76 9.26 -10.69
C THR A 206 -3.16 8.00 -11.43
N PHE A 207 -2.31 6.98 -11.42
CA PHE A 207 -2.57 5.69 -12.02
C PHE A 207 -3.80 5.02 -11.41
N ILE A 208 -3.88 5.03 -10.06
CA ILE A 208 -5.01 4.52 -9.28
C ILE A 208 -6.30 5.28 -9.61
N ALA A 209 -6.27 6.61 -9.62
CA ALA A 209 -7.43 7.42 -9.97
C ALA A 209 -7.94 7.08 -11.39
N GLY A 210 -7.02 6.89 -12.34
CA GLY A 210 -7.37 6.50 -13.71
C GLY A 210 -8.06 5.14 -13.78
N LEU A 211 -7.66 4.18 -12.95
CA LEU A 211 -8.31 2.87 -12.87
C LEU A 211 -9.73 2.96 -12.28
N VAL A 212 -9.93 3.75 -11.22
CA VAL A 212 -11.27 3.99 -10.65
C VAL A 212 -12.16 4.61 -11.71
N ALA A 213 -11.72 5.69 -12.35
CA ALA A 213 -12.49 6.40 -13.36
C ALA A 213 -12.77 5.56 -14.62
N ALA A 214 -11.86 4.66 -14.99
CA ALA A 214 -12.10 3.71 -16.08
C ALA A 214 -13.19 2.69 -15.73
N VAL A 215 -13.14 2.10 -14.52
CA VAL A 215 -14.10 1.08 -14.10
C VAL A 215 -15.46 1.67 -13.75
N ALA A 216 -15.48 2.87 -13.15
CA ALA A 216 -16.68 3.58 -12.73
C ALA A 216 -16.61 5.07 -13.09
N PRO A 217 -16.93 5.45 -14.34
CA PRO A 217 -16.87 6.85 -14.76
C PRO A 217 -17.85 7.78 -14.02
N ASN A 218 -18.90 7.23 -13.40
CA ASN A 218 -19.82 7.98 -12.54
C ASN A 218 -19.30 8.07 -11.09
N THR A 219 -18.09 8.59 -10.92
CA THR A 219 -17.45 8.79 -9.62
C THR A 219 -16.88 10.19 -9.51
N ASP A 220 -16.92 10.76 -8.32
CA ASP A 220 -16.10 11.90 -7.95
C ASP A 220 -14.90 11.37 -7.17
N VAL A 221 -13.71 11.43 -7.79
CA VAL A 221 -12.48 10.89 -7.20
C VAL A 221 -11.69 12.02 -6.53
N THR A 222 -11.42 11.88 -5.24
CA THR A 222 -10.51 12.78 -4.51
C THR A 222 -9.23 12.04 -4.14
N VAL A 223 -8.07 12.54 -4.55
CA VAL A 223 -6.76 11.94 -4.21
C VAL A 223 -6.04 12.80 -3.17
N LEU A 224 -5.70 12.23 -2.02
CA LEU A 224 -4.89 12.90 -1.00
C LEU A 224 -3.45 12.39 -1.04
N GLY A 225 -2.51 13.33 -1.15
CA GLY A 225 -1.07 13.08 -1.21
C GLY A 225 -0.53 12.84 0.19
N THR A 226 -0.78 11.66 0.75
CA THR A 226 -0.39 11.28 2.13
C THR A 226 0.94 10.52 2.15
N LEU A 227 1.29 9.80 1.08
CA LEU A 227 2.45 8.91 1.00
C LEU A 227 3.59 9.54 0.17
N ASN A 228 4.03 10.75 0.53
CA ASN A 228 4.97 11.51 -0.31
C ASN A 228 6.45 11.11 -0.14
N ASP A 229 6.81 10.48 0.96
CA ASP A 229 8.20 10.12 1.27
C ASP A 229 8.54 8.75 0.66
N ALA A 230 8.82 8.75 -0.65
CA ALA A 230 9.02 7.53 -1.44
C ALA A 230 7.87 6.52 -1.31
N GLY A 231 6.63 7.03 -1.20
CA GLY A 231 5.47 6.16 -1.05
C GLY A 231 5.32 5.56 0.35
N ALA A 232 5.89 6.17 1.39
CA ALA A 232 5.89 5.68 2.76
C ALA A 232 5.40 6.73 3.77
N ILE A 233 4.89 6.24 4.91
CA ILE A 233 4.44 7.04 6.05
C ILE A 233 4.52 6.21 7.34
N LEU A 234 4.72 6.83 8.50
CA LEU A 234 4.63 6.13 9.79
C LEU A 234 3.16 5.83 10.15
N GLU A 235 2.88 4.68 10.78
CA GLU A 235 1.50 4.29 11.13
C GLU A 235 0.80 5.30 12.06
N SER A 236 1.56 5.98 12.91
CA SER A 236 1.05 7.03 13.81
C SER A 236 0.58 8.26 13.04
N GLU A 237 1.34 8.67 12.03
CA GLU A 237 1.00 9.80 11.15
C GLU A 237 -0.11 9.45 10.18
N LEU A 238 -0.14 8.21 9.66
CA LEU A 238 -1.22 7.73 8.81
C LEU A 238 -2.57 7.82 9.51
N GLY A 239 -2.65 7.40 10.77
CA GLY A 239 -3.90 7.51 11.55
C GLY A 239 -4.40 8.95 11.65
N GLU A 240 -3.49 9.90 11.89
CA GLU A 240 -3.82 11.33 11.95
C GLU A 240 -4.30 11.85 10.58
N LYS A 241 -3.59 11.51 9.50
CA LYS A 241 -3.93 11.92 8.13
C LYS A 241 -5.27 11.36 7.66
N LEU A 242 -5.60 10.12 8.03
CA LEU A 242 -6.91 9.53 7.77
C LEU A 242 -8.04 10.30 8.46
N PHE A 243 -7.82 10.72 9.72
CA PHE A 243 -8.79 11.55 10.43
C PHE A 243 -8.90 12.97 9.84
N GLU A 244 -7.78 13.61 9.51
CA GLU A 244 -7.77 14.91 8.83
C GLU A 244 -8.57 14.88 7.53
N ALA A 245 -8.41 13.79 6.76
CA ALA A 245 -9.12 13.58 5.50
C ALA A 245 -10.65 13.57 5.70
N VAL A 246 -11.14 12.74 6.63
CA VAL A 246 -12.60 12.61 6.87
C VAL A 246 -13.18 13.81 7.64
N ASP A 247 -12.39 14.51 8.46
CA ASP A 247 -12.83 15.77 9.09
C ASP A 247 -13.03 16.89 8.08
N ARG A 248 -12.13 16.97 7.10
CA ARG A 248 -12.19 18.02 6.07
C ARG A 248 -13.24 17.72 5.00
N GLY A 249 -13.25 16.49 4.50
CA GLY A 249 -14.06 16.09 3.35
C GLY A 249 -15.35 15.35 3.69
N GLY A 250 -15.55 14.97 4.95
CA GLY A 250 -16.56 14.00 5.33
C GLY A 250 -16.13 12.56 5.05
N TRP A 251 -16.95 11.61 5.52
CA TRP A 251 -16.77 10.19 5.25
C TRP A 251 -17.24 9.86 3.82
N PRO A 252 -16.36 9.36 2.93
CA PRO A 252 -16.73 9.02 1.55
C PRO A 252 -17.53 7.72 1.50
N GLU A 253 -18.20 7.42 0.39
CA GLU A 253 -18.78 6.08 0.20
C GLU A 253 -17.67 5.02 0.14
N VAL A 254 -16.61 5.25 -0.65
CA VAL A 254 -15.48 4.32 -0.76
C VAL A 254 -14.17 5.01 -0.41
N LEU A 255 -13.42 4.41 0.51
CA LEU A 255 -12.04 4.78 0.85
C LEU A 255 -11.10 3.74 0.24
N SER A 256 -10.29 4.14 -0.75
CA SER A 256 -9.30 3.28 -1.41
C SER A 256 -7.91 3.54 -0.83
N LEU A 257 -7.29 2.50 -0.27
CA LEU A 257 -5.94 2.56 0.31
C LEU A 257 -5.05 1.47 -0.26
N SER A 258 -4.14 1.87 -1.14
CA SER A 258 -3.20 0.99 -1.84
C SER A 258 -1.82 0.94 -1.18
N ALA A 259 -1.81 0.93 0.15
CA ALA A 259 -0.60 0.89 0.99
C ALA A 259 -0.83 0.00 2.21
N GLY A 260 0.26 -0.52 2.78
CA GLY A 260 0.18 -1.23 4.06
C GLY A 260 1.54 -1.72 4.57
N THR A 261 1.49 -2.57 5.58
CA THR A 261 2.67 -3.23 6.14
C THR A 261 2.32 -4.52 6.87
N SER A 262 3.26 -5.47 6.93
CA SER A 262 3.22 -6.52 7.96
C SER A 262 3.61 -5.91 9.30
N ASN A 263 3.10 -6.45 10.41
CA ASN A 263 3.56 -6.05 11.74
C ASN A 263 4.07 -7.25 12.57
N GLY A 264 4.23 -8.41 11.92
CA GLY A 264 4.63 -9.67 12.57
C GLY A 264 3.59 -10.20 13.57
N ARG A 265 2.34 -9.73 13.51
CA ARG A 265 1.26 -10.06 14.43
C ARG A 265 -0.08 -10.22 13.71
N VAL A 266 -1.08 -10.64 14.48
CA VAL A 266 -2.47 -10.86 14.02
C VAL A 266 -3.44 -9.80 14.55
N ASP A 267 -2.98 -8.92 15.46
CA ASP A 267 -3.67 -7.71 15.86
C ASP A 267 -3.14 -6.54 15.01
N GLY A 268 -4.03 -5.62 14.62
CA GLY A 268 -3.73 -4.57 13.63
C GLY A 268 -2.66 -3.55 14.04
N LEU A 269 -2.52 -2.51 13.21
CA LEU A 269 -1.68 -1.35 13.48
C LEU A 269 -2.27 -0.50 14.60
N LEU A 270 -1.46 -0.18 15.62
CA LEU A 270 -1.92 0.59 16.78
C LEU A 270 -2.18 2.05 16.41
N GLY A 271 -1.36 2.61 15.51
CA GLY A 271 -1.45 4.01 15.05
C GLY A 271 -2.75 4.36 14.33
N VAL A 272 -3.34 3.39 13.62
CA VAL A 272 -4.59 3.56 12.87
C VAL A 272 -5.81 2.97 13.58
N HIS A 273 -5.62 2.31 14.72
CA HIS A 273 -6.68 1.51 15.35
C HIS A 273 -7.92 2.35 15.72
N ALA A 274 -7.73 3.56 16.25
CA ALA A 274 -8.85 4.45 16.57
C ALA A 274 -9.65 4.86 15.34
N PHE A 275 -8.99 5.14 14.22
CA PHE A 275 -9.66 5.40 12.94
C PHE A 275 -10.45 4.17 12.48
N MET A 276 -9.86 2.98 12.61
CA MET A 276 -10.53 1.73 12.26
C MET A 276 -11.74 1.47 13.15
N GLU A 277 -11.71 1.79 14.45
CA GLU A 277 -12.89 1.71 15.32
C GLU A 277 -13.99 2.68 14.85
N GLU A 278 -13.66 3.95 14.59
CA GLU A 278 -14.65 4.93 14.10
C GLU A 278 -15.24 4.49 12.75
N LEU A 279 -14.41 4.00 11.82
CA LEU A 279 -14.84 3.47 10.53
C LEU A 279 -15.94 2.41 10.68
N ARG A 280 -15.93 1.57 11.74
CA ARG A 280 -16.96 0.54 11.94
C ARG A 280 -18.37 1.13 12.03
N ASP A 281 -18.48 2.29 12.67
CA ASP A 281 -19.74 2.98 12.92
C ASP A 281 -20.18 3.86 11.73
N GLN A 282 -19.33 4.00 10.71
CA GLN A 282 -19.63 4.77 9.50
C GLN A 282 -20.20 3.88 8.40
N ARG A 283 -20.73 4.48 7.32
CA ARG A 283 -21.15 3.73 6.13
C ARG A 283 -20.01 3.43 5.18
N THR A 284 -18.93 4.20 5.23
CA THR A 284 -17.76 4.05 4.35
C THR A 284 -17.26 2.60 4.29
N LEU A 285 -16.92 2.17 3.07
CA LEU A 285 -16.20 0.93 2.81
C LEU A 285 -14.72 1.24 2.57
N LEU A 286 -13.83 0.68 3.40
CA LEU A 286 -12.40 0.67 3.12
C LEU A 286 -12.08 -0.48 2.16
N VAL A 287 -11.50 -0.18 1.00
CA VAL A 287 -10.95 -1.16 0.05
C VAL A 287 -9.44 -1.05 0.10
N ALA A 288 -8.76 -2.14 0.50
CA ALA A 288 -7.34 -2.09 0.83
C ALA A 288 -6.52 -3.21 0.20
N ALA A 289 -5.30 -2.86 -0.25
CA ALA A 289 -4.40 -3.78 -0.94
C ALA A 289 -3.83 -4.87 -0.02
N ALA A 290 -3.74 -6.11 -0.52
CA ALA A 290 -3.17 -7.23 0.23
C ALA A 290 -1.63 -7.20 0.31
N GLY A 291 -0.93 -6.45 -0.55
CA GLY A 291 0.53 -6.39 -0.55
C GLY A 291 1.19 -7.39 -1.52
N ASN A 292 2.48 -7.16 -1.79
CA ASN A 292 3.20 -7.72 -2.94
C ASN A 292 4.36 -8.68 -2.56
N ASN A 293 4.23 -9.39 -1.44
CA ASN A 293 5.31 -10.23 -0.89
C ASN A 293 5.13 -11.73 -1.17
N ALA A 294 4.09 -12.11 -1.91
CA ALA A 294 3.69 -13.49 -2.13
C ALA A 294 3.53 -14.29 -0.82
N SER A 295 3.09 -13.61 0.25
CA SER A 295 3.05 -14.11 1.62
C SER A 295 1.61 -14.36 2.09
N ALA A 296 1.47 -15.28 3.05
CA ALA A 296 0.23 -15.50 3.78
C ALA A 296 0.09 -14.61 5.03
N THR A 297 1.14 -13.89 5.41
CA THR A 297 1.17 -13.02 6.58
C THR A 297 0.16 -11.89 6.45
N PRO A 298 -0.64 -11.58 7.50
CA PRO A 298 -1.54 -10.43 7.51
C PRO A 298 -0.84 -9.13 7.12
N PHE A 299 -1.47 -8.38 6.22
CA PHE A 299 -0.99 -7.09 5.75
C PHE A 299 -2.01 -6.00 6.12
N TRP A 300 -1.56 -5.00 6.87
CA TRP A 300 -2.45 -4.03 7.51
C TRP A 300 -2.46 -2.70 6.75
N PRO A 301 -3.63 -2.05 6.59
CA PRO A 301 -4.90 -2.36 7.25
C PRO A 301 -5.83 -3.35 6.53
N ALA A 302 -5.45 -3.90 5.37
CA ALA A 302 -6.32 -4.83 4.63
C ALA A 302 -6.79 -6.04 5.46
N ALA A 303 -5.92 -6.61 6.29
CA ALA A 303 -6.23 -7.74 7.16
C ALA A 303 -7.29 -7.46 8.23
N TYR A 304 -7.68 -6.20 8.49
CA TYR A 304 -8.87 -5.90 9.31
C TYR A 304 -10.13 -6.56 8.75
N ALA A 305 -10.21 -6.87 7.45
CA ALA A 305 -11.32 -7.58 6.84
C ALA A 305 -11.61 -8.97 7.46
N ASP A 306 -10.65 -9.55 8.20
CA ASP A 306 -10.81 -10.84 8.89
C ASP A 306 -11.03 -10.70 10.40
N LEU A 307 -10.98 -9.47 10.94
CA LEU A 307 -11.16 -9.23 12.36
C LEU A 307 -12.64 -9.03 12.73
N PRO A 308 -13.07 -9.53 13.91
CA PRO A 308 -14.43 -9.32 14.40
C PRO A 308 -14.84 -7.85 14.47
N GLY A 309 -15.92 -7.48 13.79
CA GLY A 309 -16.47 -6.13 13.78
C GLY A 309 -16.08 -5.27 12.56
N TRP A 310 -15.18 -5.74 11.69
CA TRP A 310 -14.73 -5.04 10.48
C TRP A 310 -15.06 -5.80 9.18
N GLU A 311 -15.65 -6.99 9.25
CA GLU A 311 -15.88 -7.90 8.12
C GLU A 311 -16.78 -7.29 7.02
N ASN A 312 -17.54 -6.26 7.38
CA ASN A 312 -18.40 -5.50 6.47
C ASN A 312 -17.88 -4.10 6.15
N SER A 313 -16.86 -3.64 6.85
CA SER A 313 -16.31 -2.29 6.75
C SER A 313 -15.01 -2.25 5.95
N VAL A 314 -14.33 -3.40 5.82
CA VAL A 314 -13.06 -3.55 5.11
C VAL A 314 -13.16 -4.66 4.07
N LEU A 315 -12.67 -4.39 2.87
CA LEU A 315 -12.53 -5.34 1.77
C LEU A 315 -11.05 -5.42 1.36
N SER A 316 -10.41 -6.54 1.67
CA SER A 316 -9.01 -6.81 1.29
C SER A 316 -8.92 -7.40 -0.12
N VAL A 317 -7.99 -6.87 -0.91
CA VAL A 317 -7.89 -7.15 -2.35
C VAL A 317 -6.52 -7.69 -2.73
N GLY A 318 -6.50 -8.92 -3.25
CA GLY A 318 -5.33 -9.52 -3.90
C GLY A 318 -5.31 -9.27 -5.42
N ALA A 319 -4.18 -9.58 -6.06
CA ALA A 319 -3.96 -9.38 -7.49
C ALA A 319 -4.00 -10.69 -8.27
N LEU A 320 -4.70 -10.69 -9.41
CA LEU A 320 -4.70 -11.75 -10.40
C LEU A 320 -3.70 -11.45 -11.52
N ARG A 321 -3.25 -12.54 -12.15
CA ARG A 321 -2.51 -12.52 -13.40
C ARG A 321 -3.32 -11.87 -14.52
N SER A 322 -2.62 -11.51 -15.60
CA SER A 322 -3.23 -10.89 -16.77
C SER A 322 -4.25 -11.78 -17.51
N ASP A 323 -4.27 -13.09 -17.26
CA ASP A 323 -5.29 -14.02 -17.77
C ASP A 323 -6.53 -14.14 -16.85
N GLY A 324 -6.44 -13.65 -15.61
CA GLY A 324 -7.49 -13.68 -14.61
C GLY A 324 -7.73 -15.07 -13.99
N GLU A 325 -6.94 -16.08 -14.34
CA GLU A 325 -7.18 -17.46 -13.92
C GLU A 325 -6.46 -17.81 -12.61
N PHE A 326 -5.29 -17.22 -12.38
CA PHE A 326 -4.50 -17.45 -11.17
C PHE A 326 -4.04 -16.16 -10.49
N GLY A 327 -3.67 -16.27 -9.22
CA GLY A 327 -3.03 -15.18 -8.49
C GLY A 327 -1.71 -14.73 -9.13
N ALA A 328 -1.47 -13.42 -9.16
CA ALA A 328 -0.20 -12.83 -9.56
C ALA A 328 0.93 -13.32 -8.63
N CYS A 329 2.14 -13.49 -9.17
CA CYS A 329 3.23 -14.14 -8.45
C CYS A 329 3.60 -13.41 -7.15
N PHE A 330 3.41 -12.09 -7.11
CA PHE A 330 3.68 -11.22 -5.97
C PHE A 330 2.51 -11.12 -5.00
N SER A 331 1.28 -11.50 -5.36
CA SER A 331 0.11 -11.22 -4.52
C SER A 331 0.21 -11.97 -3.18
N ASN A 332 0.03 -11.23 -2.09
CA ASN A 332 -0.27 -11.84 -0.79
C ASN A 332 -1.60 -12.62 -0.86
N HIS A 333 -1.76 -13.56 0.07
CA HIS A 333 -2.84 -14.53 0.05
C HIS A 333 -3.25 -15.01 1.45
N GLY A 334 -4.29 -15.83 1.52
CA GLY A 334 -4.80 -16.39 2.77
C GLY A 334 -6.25 -15.99 3.05
N GLY A 335 -6.85 -16.55 4.11
CA GLY A 335 -8.27 -16.35 4.44
C GLY A 335 -8.65 -14.90 4.77
N TRP A 336 -7.68 -14.06 5.10
CA TRP A 336 -7.87 -12.64 5.34
C TRP A 336 -7.99 -11.82 4.06
N VAL A 337 -7.56 -12.35 2.89
CA VAL A 337 -7.79 -11.73 1.57
C VAL A 337 -9.16 -12.16 1.05
N LYS A 338 -10.09 -11.21 0.92
CA LYS A 338 -11.50 -11.53 0.66
C LYS A 338 -11.84 -11.66 -0.82
N VAL A 339 -11.14 -10.92 -1.68
CA VAL A 339 -11.34 -10.95 -3.14
C VAL A 339 -10.03 -10.77 -3.88
N TYR A 340 -10.03 -11.15 -5.14
CA TYR A 340 -8.94 -10.90 -6.07
C TYR A 340 -9.47 -10.19 -7.32
N ALA A 341 -8.68 -9.29 -7.89
CA ALA A 341 -9.01 -8.60 -9.13
C ALA A 341 -7.77 -8.50 -10.03
N PRO A 342 -7.91 -8.21 -11.34
CA PRO A 342 -6.77 -8.02 -12.23
C PRO A 342 -5.76 -7.04 -11.63
N GLY A 343 -4.50 -7.43 -11.56
CA GLY A 343 -3.44 -6.60 -10.98
C GLY A 343 -2.08 -6.76 -11.65
N GLU A 344 -1.98 -7.56 -12.72
CA GLU A 344 -0.80 -7.59 -13.59
C GLU A 344 -1.07 -6.79 -14.86
N ARG A 345 -0.10 -5.93 -15.22
CA ARG A 345 -0.02 -5.28 -16.52
C ARG A 345 -1.30 -4.51 -16.88
N LEU A 346 -1.87 -3.81 -15.91
CA LEU A 346 -2.97 -2.88 -16.19
C LEU A 346 -2.42 -1.65 -16.89
N THR A 347 -3.20 -1.02 -17.75
CA THR A 347 -2.81 0.20 -18.47
C THR A 347 -3.69 1.36 -18.02
N SER A 348 -3.07 2.42 -17.51
CA SER A 348 -3.74 3.63 -17.00
C SER A 348 -2.87 4.87 -17.21
N ALA A 349 -3.39 6.04 -16.85
CA ALA A 349 -2.67 7.31 -16.91
C ALA A 349 -1.50 7.37 -15.92
N LEU A 350 -0.39 7.96 -16.38
CA LEU A 350 0.77 8.28 -15.56
C LEU A 350 1.13 9.76 -15.73
N THR A 351 1.96 10.11 -16.73
CA THR A 351 2.37 11.48 -17.03
C THR A 351 2.99 11.56 -18.43
N GLY A 352 3.25 12.77 -18.91
CA GLY A 352 3.90 13.05 -20.19
C GLY A 352 2.93 13.34 -21.32
N PHE A 353 1.68 13.66 -21.01
CA PHE A 353 0.65 14.00 -22.01
C PHE A 353 0.97 15.30 -22.75
N GLY A 354 1.61 16.25 -22.08
CA GLY A 354 2.05 17.51 -22.67
C GLY A 354 3.46 17.43 -23.25
N THR A 355 4.42 16.99 -22.43
CA THR A 355 5.84 16.84 -22.81
C THR A 355 6.32 15.47 -22.33
N PRO A 356 6.94 14.64 -23.20
CA PRO A 356 7.47 13.36 -22.79
C PRO A 356 8.43 13.46 -21.61
N VAL A 357 8.26 12.58 -20.61
CA VAL A 357 9.07 12.58 -19.38
C VAL A 357 10.00 11.37 -19.36
N PRO A 358 11.33 11.55 -19.24
CA PRO A 358 12.26 10.42 -19.15
C PRO A 358 12.15 9.69 -17.81
N TYR A 359 12.33 8.37 -17.84
CA TYR A 359 12.45 7.53 -16.66
C TYR A 359 13.62 6.56 -16.82
N VAL A 360 14.36 6.34 -15.74
CA VAL A 360 15.46 5.37 -15.68
C VAL A 360 15.05 4.27 -14.72
N TYR A 361 15.05 3.02 -15.21
CA TYR A 361 14.68 1.88 -14.38
C TYR A 361 15.62 1.76 -13.18
N GLN A 362 15.05 1.51 -12.00
CA GLN A 362 15.82 1.39 -10.76
C GLN A 362 16.28 -0.05 -10.55
N HIS A 363 15.46 -1.04 -10.88
CA HIS A 363 15.75 -2.45 -10.65
C HIS A 363 15.80 -3.24 -11.94
N SER A 364 16.75 -4.16 -12.06
CA SER A 364 16.76 -5.11 -13.17
C SER A 364 15.66 -6.16 -13.03
N THR A 365 15.12 -6.63 -14.15
CA THR A 365 14.35 -7.88 -14.19
C THR A 365 15.22 -9.08 -13.87
N TYR A 366 14.59 -10.15 -13.39
CA TYR A 366 15.22 -11.43 -13.09
C TYR A 366 15.12 -12.42 -14.24
N ASP A 367 16.07 -13.36 -14.32
CA ASP A 367 15.98 -14.51 -15.22
C ASP A 367 14.88 -15.50 -14.84
N ALA A 368 14.45 -15.50 -13.58
CA ALA A 368 13.40 -16.35 -13.05
C ALA A 368 12.49 -15.59 -12.09
N CYS A 369 11.26 -16.07 -11.89
CA CYS A 369 10.36 -15.45 -10.92
C CYS A 369 10.94 -15.52 -9.49
N ARG A 370 11.05 -14.36 -8.82
CA ARG A 370 11.52 -14.27 -7.43
C ARG A 370 10.66 -15.04 -6.42
N PHE A 371 9.43 -15.38 -6.79
CA PHE A 371 8.46 -16.09 -5.96
C PHE A 371 8.26 -17.56 -6.38
N GLY A 372 9.10 -18.08 -7.28
CA GLY A 372 9.13 -19.49 -7.67
C GLY A 372 8.04 -19.93 -8.66
N PHE A 373 7.41 -19.00 -9.39
CA PHE A 373 6.42 -19.33 -10.42
C PHE A 373 7.08 -19.56 -11.79
N ALA A 374 6.47 -20.43 -12.59
CA ALA A 374 7.00 -20.86 -13.90
C ALA A 374 6.40 -20.12 -15.11
N TYR A 375 5.58 -19.08 -14.91
CA TYR A 375 5.02 -18.26 -16.00
C TYR A 375 5.87 -16.99 -16.23
N PRO A 376 5.81 -16.35 -17.42
CA PRO A 376 6.52 -15.10 -17.72
C PRO A 376 5.91 -13.89 -17.01
N CYS A 377 6.09 -13.87 -15.68
CA CYS A 377 5.54 -12.86 -14.79
C CYS A 377 6.29 -11.52 -14.87
N THR A 378 5.80 -10.54 -14.11
CA THR A 378 6.35 -9.18 -14.02
C THR A 378 7.79 -9.14 -13.48
N CYS A 379 8.25 -10.20 -12.81
CA CYS A 379 9.66 -10.31 -12.41
C CYS A 379 10.60 -10.48 -13.59
N GLN A 380 10.12 -11.02 -14.71
CA GLN A 380 10.91 -11.41 -15.87
C GLN A 380 10.63 -10.51 -17.09
N TYR A 381 9.42 -9.96 -17.22
CA TYR A 381 8.98 -9.26 -18.42
C TYR A 381 8.14 -8.00 -18.13
N PRO A 382 8.39 -6.89 -18.86
CA PRO A 382 9.39 -6.75 -19.93
C PRO A 382 10.81 -6.67 -19.38
N ARG A 383 11.77 -7.31 -20.07
CA ARG A 383 13.18 -7.30 -19.65
C ARG A 383 13.76 -5.89 -19.68
N HIS A 384 14.42 -5.50 -18.61
CA HIS A 384 15.15 -4.23 -18.49
C HIS A 384 16.28 -4.33 -17.46
N ASN A 385 17.26 -3.45 -17.61
CA ASN A 385 18.37 -3.26 -16.67
C ASN A 385 18.13 -2.03 -15.81
N GLY A 386 18.24 -2.18 -14.48
CA GLY A 386 18.12 -1.09 -13.53
C GLY A 386 19.45 -0.54 -13.04
N VAL A 387 19.40 0.61 -12.37
CA VAL A 387 20.55 1.24 -11.70
C VAL A 387 21.07 0.41 -10.52
N LEU A 388 20.15 -0.22 -9.78
CA LEU A 388 20.42 -1.06 -8.63
C LEU A 388 20.70 -2.49 -9.12
N SER A 389 21.94 -2.94 -8.95
CA SER A 389 22.41 -4.26 -9.39
C SER A 389 22.39 -5.27 -8.24
N GLU A 390 22.10 -6.53 -8.54
CA GLU A 390 22.32 -7.62 -7.57
C GLU A 390 23.83 -7.72 -7.22
N PRO A 391 24.20 -8.10 -5.99
CA PRO A 391 25.59 -8.11 -5.57
C PRO A 391 26.44 -9.07 -6.41
N GLY A 392 27.46 -8.54 -7.10
CA GLY A 392 28.44 -9.34 -7.85
C GLY A 392 28.29 -9.34 -9.37
N GLU A 393 27.27 -8.66 -9.91
CA GLU A 393 27.16 -8.41 -11.36
C GLU A 393 27.87 -7.11 -11.76
N ALA A 394 28.52 -7.11 -12.93
CA ALA A 394 29.05 -5.87 -13.51
C ALA A 394 27.87 -5.01 -13.99
N PRO A 395 27.83 -3.70 -13.68
CA PRO A 395 26.67 -2.87 -14.00
C PRO A 395 26.50 -2.79 -15.52
N ALA A 396 25.42 -3.38 -16.02
CA ALA A 396 24.91 -3.06 -17.34
C ALA A 396 24.48 -1.59 -17.37
N LYS A 397 24.50 -0.96 -18.54
CA LYS A 397 23.95 0.39 -18.68
C LYS A 397 22.44 0.31 -18.34
N PRO A 398 21.92 1.13 -17.41
CA PRO A 398 20.50 1.12 -17.08
C PRO A 398 19.68 1.55 -18.29
N ASP A 399 18.54 0.90 -18.47
CA ASP A 399 17.62 1.21 -19.54
C ASP A 399 16.84 2.49 -19.19
N GLN A 400 16.63 3.32 -20.21
CA GLN A 400 15.90 4.58 -20.11
C GLN A 400 14.73 4.56 -21.09
N VAL A 401 13.58 5.05 -20.61
CA VAL A 401 12.34 5.11 -21.38
C VAL A 401 11.71 6.49 -21.29
N MET A 402 10.72 6.76 -22.14
CA MET A 402 9.95 8.01 -22.14
C MET A 402 8.48 7.71 -21.88
N PHE A 403 7.88 8.40 -20.91
CA PHE A 403 6.45 8.39 -20.69
C PHE A 403 5.79 9.51 -21.49
N GLU A 404 4.71 9.17 -22.19
CA GLU A 404 3.96 10.07 -23.08
C GLU A 404 2.45 10.11 -22.73
N GLY A 405 2.11 9.70 -21.50
CA GLY A 405 0.73 9.73 -20.99
C GLY A 405 0.35 8.45 -20.25
N HIS A 406 0.37 7.30 -20.94
CA HIS A 406 -0.01 6.02 -20.34
C HIS A 406 1.20 5.20 -19.89
N ALA A 407 0.97 4.40 -18.85
CA ALA A 407 1.88 3.36 -18.42
C ALA A 407 1.13 2.03 -18.23
N GLN A 408 1.89 0.96 -18.26
CA GLN A 408 1.50 -0.35 -17.80
C GLN A 408 2.16 -0.61 -16.45
N TRP A 409 1.39 -1.09 -15.47
CA TRP A 409 1.89 -1.30 -14.11
C TRP A 409 1.17 -2.45 -13.40
N SER A 410 1.86 -3.12 -12.48
CA SER A 410 1.37 -4.30 -11.76
C SER A 410 1.49 -4.13 -10.25
N GLY A 411 0.54 -4.69 -9.50
CA GLY A 411 0.50 -4.63 -8.04
C GLY A 411 -0.90 -4.88 -7.47
N THR A 412 -0.95 -5.35 -6.22
CA THR A 412 -2.22 -5.34 -5.45
C THR A 412 -2.76 -3.91 -5.27
N SER A 413 -1.86 -2.92 -5.31
CA SER A 413 -2.16 -1.49 -5.37
C SER A 413 -3.04 -1.08 -6.56
N PHE A 414 -3.04 -1.86 -7.65
CA PHE A 414 -3.84 -1.60 -8.85
C PHE A 414 -5.07 -2.50 -8.96
N ALA A 415 -5.02 -3.70 -8.36
CA ALA A 415 -6.22 -4.51 -8.17
C ALA A 415 -7.23 -3.83 -7.22
N THR A 416 -6.73 -3.10 -6.21
CA THR A 416 -7.53 -2.39 -5.19
C THR A 416 -8.47 -1.34 -5.78
N PRO A 417 -8.01 -0.34 -6.57
CA PRO A 417 -8.90 0.62 -7.21
C PRO A 417 -9.84 0.01 -8.24
N VAL A 418 -9.45 -1.10 -8.89
CA VAL A 418 -10.35 -1.85 -9.75
C VAL A 418 -11.56 -2.35 -8.95
N VAL A 419 -11.35 -2.91 -7.76
CA VAL A 419 -12.44 -3.33 -6.87
C VAL A 419 -13.23 -2.15 -6.32
N ALA A 420 -12.57 -1.05 -5.94
CA ALA A 420 -13.25 0.18 -5.50
C ALA A 420 -14.19 0.70 -6.60
N GLY A 421 -13.71 0.75 -7.84
CA GLY A 421 -14.50 1.09 -9.02
C GLY A 421 -15.66 0.10 -9.24
N LEU A 422 -15.45 -1.21 -9.08
CA LEU A 422 -16.55 -2.18 -9.23
C LEU A 422 -17.65 -2.00 -8.19
N VAL A 423 -17.30 -1.67 -6.93
CA VAL A 423 -18.30 -1.33 -5.91
C VAL A 423 -19.05 -0.06 -6.29
N ALA A 424 -18.36 1.00 -6.69
CA ALA A 424 -18.99 2.26 -7.11
C ALA A 424 -19.89 2.11 -8.36
N ALA A 425 -19.43 1.32 -9.35
CA ALA A 425 -20.22 0.97 -10.53
C ALA A 425 -21.48 0.18 -10.13
N HIS A 426 -21.36 -0.75 -9.18
CA HIS A 426 -22.50 -1.50 -8.66
C HIS A 426 -23.51 -0.60 -7.95
N MET A 427 -23.03 0.33 -7.11
CA MET A 427 -23.86 1.36 -6.45
C MET A 427 -24.67 2.16 -7.48
N THR A 428 -23.99 2.68 -8.50
CA THR A 428 -24.63 3.44 -9.59
C THR A 428 -25.66 2.59 -10.33
N ALA A 429 -25.29 1.38 -10.76
CA ALA A 429 -26.16 0.52 -11.57
C ALA A 429 -27.44 0.08 -10.83
N HIS A 430 -27.36 -0.09 -9.51
CA HIS A 430 -28.46 -0.60 -8.69
C HIS A 430 -29.14 0.47 -7.84
N LYS A 431 -28.69 1.73 -7.91
CA LYS A 431 -29.13 2.82 -7.04
C LYS A 431 -29.00 2.47 -5.56
N GLU A 432 -27.93 1.75 -5.23
CA GLU A 432 -27.60 1.36 -3.87
C GLU A 432 -26.73 2.46 -3.24
N ALA A 433 -27.24 3.08 -2.18
CA ALA A 433 -26.57 4.20 -1.50
C ALA A 433 -25.61 3.72 -0.39
N ASP A 434 -25.75 2.48 0.08
CA ASP A 434 -24.84 1.90 1.07
C ASP A 434 -23.73 1.11 0.38
N PRO A 435 -22.46 1.57 0.43
CA PRO A 435 -21.33 0.89 -0.21
C PRO A 435 -21.06 -0.50 0.38
N ARG A 436 -21.41 -0.75 1.65
CA ARG A 436 -21.26 -2.08 2.28
C ARG A 436 -22.31 -3.03 1.76
N ALA A 437 -23.54 -2.56 1.57
CA ALA A 437 -24.60 -3.33 0.92
C ALA A 437 -24.25 -3.62 -0.53
N ALA A 438 -23.76 -2.62 -1.28
CA ALA A 438 -23.31 -2.78 -2.66
C ALA A 438 -22.20 -3.82 -2.79
N ARG A 439 -21.19 -3.78 -1.92
CA ARG A 439 -20.16 -4.84 -1.81
C ARG A 439 -20.83 -6.21 -1.62
N THR A 440 -21.70 -6.37 -0.63
CA THR A 440 -22.30 -7.68 -0.34
C THR A 440 -23.12 -8.19 -1.53
N GLN A 441 -23.88 -7.33 -2.20
CA GLN A 441 -24.64 -7.67 -3.39
C GLN A 441 -23.73 -8.07 -4.56
N LEU A 442 -22.66 -7.31 -4.80
CA LEU A 442 -21.64 -7.60 -5.82
C LEU A 442 -21.02 -8.98 -5.59
N LEU A 443 -20.61 -9.29 -4.35
CA LEU A 443 -20.02 -10.59 -4.01
C LEU A 443 -21.04 -11.74 -4.12
N ALA A 444 -22.29 -11.51 -3.76
CA ALA A 444 -23.35 -12.51 -3.88
C ALA A 444 -23.72 -12.80 -5.34
N ALA A 445 -23.62 -11.80 -6.22
CA ALA A 445 -23.87 -11.94 -7.65
C ALA A 445 -22.66 -12.49 -8.42
N ASN A 446 -21.47 -12.48 -7.84
CA ASN A 446 -20.24 -12.90 -8.50
C ASN A 446 -20.21 -14.42 -8.74
N THR A 447 -19.98 -14.81 -10.00
CA THR A 447 -19.81 -16.21 -10.41
C THR A 447 -18.38 -16.54 -10.81
N GLU A 448 -17.50 -15.55 -10.88
CA GLU A 448 -16.13 -15.69 -11.34
C GLU A 448 -15.19 -16.03 -10.17
N TYR A 449 -14.26 -16.94 -10.43
CA TYR A 449 -13.29 -17.39 -9.43
C TYR A 449 -11.93 -17.66 -10.07
N ALA A 450 -10.88 -17.55 -9.25
CA ALA A 450 -9.51 -17.82 -9.64
C ALA A 450 -8.84 -18.81 -8.67
N GLU A 451 -7.75 -19.43 -9.11
CA GLU A 451 -6.90 -20.24 -8.26
C GLU A 451 -5.73 -19.42 -7.69
N VAL A 452 -5.66 -19.31 -6.37
CA VAL A 452 -4.55 -18.64 -5.68
C VAL A 452 -3.95 -19.59 -4.65
N ARG A 453 -2.74 -20.07 -4.93
CA ARG A 453 -2.01 -21.01 -4.06
C ARG A 453 -2.85 -22.26 -3.71
N GLY A 454 -3.59 -22.78 -4.69
CA GLY A 454 -4.49 -23.93 -4.54
C GLY A 454 -5.84 -23.63 -3.87
N ALA A 455 -6.09 -22.40 -3.43
CA ALA A 455 -7.40 -21.96 -2.96
C ALA A 455 -8.24 -21.41 -4.12
N HIS A 456 -9.53 -21.73 -4.10
CA HIS A 456 -10.52 -21.20 -5.05
C HIS A 456 -11.13 -19.93 -4.43
N VAL A 457 -10.85 -18.78 -5.01
CA VAL A 457 -11.14 -17.46 -4.40
C VAL A 457 -12.00 -16.59 -5.32
N PRO A 458 -12.88 -15.72 -4.78
CA PRO A 458 -13.70 -14.83 -5.59
C PRO A 458 -12.84 -13.92 -6.46
N ALA A 459 -13.09 -13.93 -7.77
CA ALA A 459 -12.43 -13.07 -8.74
C ALA A 459 -13.39 -11.99 -9.22
N LEU A 460 -13.07 -10.72 -9.00
CA LEU A 460 -13.86 -9.58 -9.45
C LEU A 460 -13.22 -9.01 -10.72
N LEU A 461 -13.82 -9.34 -11.87
CA LEU A 461 -13.31 -8.98 -13.19
C LEU A 461 -14.18 -7.86 -13.81
N PRO A 462 -13.61 -6.67 -14.11
CA PRO A 462 -14.36 -5.63 -14.81
C PRO A 462 -14.80 -6.09 -16.21
N PRO A 463 -16.04 -5.78 -16.64
CA PRO A 463 -16.50 -6.14 -17.99
C PRO A 463 -15.65 -5.53 -19.12
N THR A 464 -15.02 -4.39 -18.85
CA THR A 464 -14.14 -3.66 -19.79
C THR A 464 -12.66 -4.06 -19.67
N TRP A 465 -12.33 -4.99 -18.78
CA TRP A 465 -11.00 -5.54 -18.69
C TRP A 465 -10.83 -6.68 -19.69
N HIS A 466 -9.72 -6.66 -20.42
CA HIS A 466 -9.38 -7.68 -21.40
C HIS A 466 -8.23 -8.53 -20.90
N ARG A 467 -8.44 -9.86 -20.90
CA ARG A 467 -7.42 -10.85 -20.58
C ARG A 467 -6.27 -10.75 -21.57
N VAL A 468 -5.04 -10.72 -21.07
CA VAL A 468 -3.82 -10.81 -21.88
C VAL A 468 -3.24 -12.20 -21.68
N THR A 469 -3.13 -12.94 -22.79
CA THR A 469 -2.60 -14.30 -22.80
C THR A 469 -1.20 -14.33 -22.21
N VAL A 470 -0.99 -15.19 -21.22
CA VAL A 470 0.32 -15.47 -20.66
C VAL A 470 0.97 -16.57 -21.52
N ASP A 471 1.71 -16.18 -22.56
CA ASP A 471 2.36 -17.14 -23.46
C ASP A 471 3.59 -17.79 -22.79
N PRO A 472 3.58 -19.10 -22.46
CA PRO A 472 4.72 -19.78 -21.85
C PRO A 472 5.98 -19.78 -22.74
N SER A 473 5.81 -19.62 -24.06
CA SER A 473 6.92 -19.64 -25.03
C SER A 473 7.63 -18.29 -25.18
N ALA A 474 7.02 -17.19 -24.73
CA ALA A 474 7.66 -15.88 -24.69
C ALA A 474 8.81 -15.78 -23.67
N GLY A 475 9.00 -16.81 -22.83
CA GLY A 475 10.06 -16.92 -21.84
C GLY A 475 11.45 -17.30 -22.39
N GLY A 476 11.58 -17.60 -23.68
CA GLY A 476 12.81 -18.13 -24.26
C GLY A 476 13.14 -17.56 -25.62
N SER A 477 13.88 -16.44 -25.63
CA SER A 477 14.81 -16.09 -26.71
C SER A 477 15.91 -15.18 -26.16
#